data_AF-A0A1F0GH47-F1
#
_entry.id   AF-A0A1F0GH47-F1
#
_cell.length_a   1.000
_cell.length_b   1.000
_cell.length_c   1.000
_cell.angle_alpha   90.00
_cell.angle_beta   90.00
_cell.angle_gamma   90.00
#
_symmetry.space_group_name_H-M   'P 1'
#
loop_
_entity.id
_entity.type
_entity.pdbx_description
1 polymer ?
#
loop_
_entity_poly.entity_id
_entity_poly.type
_entity_poly.pdbx_seq_one_letter_code
_entity_poly.pdbx_strand_id
1 'polypeptide(L)' 'MIVKVIKDYFDKSDNKKLKVKGSIIEYKDDNRAKELIKHGVAEEITIDVVEPKKETGKDKAASK' A
#
# COMPACT_ATOMS: atom_id res chain seq x y z
N MET A 1 -9.34 1.04 -6.24
CA MET A 1 -8.16 1.95 -6.24
C MET A 1 -7.31 1.76 -4.98
N ILE A 2 -5.98 1.74 -5.09
CA ILE A 2 -5.08 1.65 -3.93
C ILE A 2 -4.59 3.05 -3.57
N VAL A 3 -4.68 3.40 -2.29
CA VAL A 3 -4.22 4.70 -1.79
C VAL A 3 -3.36 4.53 -0.55
N LYS A 4 -2.43 5.47 -0.36
CA LYS A 4 -1.65 5.64 0.86
C LYS A 4 -2.25 6.77 1.69
N VAL A 5 -2.52 6.51 2.96
CA VAL A 5 -3.03 7.51 3.90
C VAL A 5 -1.90 8.49 4.25
N ILE A 6 -2.13 9.79 4.10
CA ILE A 6 -1.15 10.84 4.40
C ILE A 6 -1.36 11.51 5.76
N LYS A 7 -2.56 11.38 6.35
CA LYS A 7 -2.87 11.85 7.71
C LYS A 7 -3.90 10.95 8.36
N ASP A 8 -3.87 10.88 9.69
CA ASP A 8 -4.82 10.09 10.46
C ASP A 8 -6.24 10.61 10.25
N TYR A 9 -7.19 9.69 10.03
CA TYR A 9 -8.60 10.05 9.90
C TYR A 9 -9.51 8.90 10.29
N PHE A 10 -10.75 9.24 10.64
CA PHE A 10 -11.80 8.26 10.87
C PHE A 10 -12.57 8.01 9.58
N ASP A 11 -12.52 6.79 9.06
CA ASP A 11 -13.25 6.44 7.84
C ASP A 11 -14.72 6.19 8.17
N LYS A 12 -15.56 7.18 7.85
CA LYS A 12 -17.01 7.11 8.06
C LYS A 12 -17.67 5.96 7.28
N SER A 13 -17.08 5.52 6.18
CA SER A 13 -17.64 4.46 5.32
C SER A 13 -17.22 3.06 5.79
N ASP A 14 -16.09 2.93 6.47
CA ASP A 14 -15.56 1.65 6.98
C ASP A 14 -15.70 1.58 8.51
N ASN A 15 -16.96 1.53 8.97
CA ASN A 15 -17.31 1.34 10.39
C ASN A 15 -16.66 2.35 11.36
N LYS A 16 -16.32 3.56 10.90
CA LYS A 16 -15.61 4.58 11.69
C LYS A 16 -14.27 4.08 12.25
N LYS A 17 -13.58 3.21 11.52
CA LYS A 17 -12.24 2.77 11.90
C LYS A 17 -11.24 3.92 11.71
N LEU A 18 -10.33 4.04 12.67
CA LEU A 18 -9.17 4.93 12.54
C LEU A 18 -8.24 4.35 11.47
N LYS A 19 -7.91 5.16 10.48
CA LYS A 19 -6.90 4.87 9.47
C LYS A 19 -5.70 5.74 9.78
N VAL A 20 -4.57 5.10 10.03
CA VAL A 20 -3.33 5.78 10.43
C VAL A 20 -2.52 6.17 9.21
N LYS A 21 -1.78 7.27 9.33
CA LYS A 21 -0.84 7.76 8.33
C LYS A 21 0.15 6.65 7.96
N GLY A 22 0.41 6.54 6.65
CA GLY A 22 1.27 5.51 6.08
C GLY A 22 0.57 4.21 5.74
N SER A 23 -0.67 4.00 6.20
CA SER A 23 -1.45 2.81 5.82
C SER A 23 -1.67 2.78 4.31
N ILE A 24 -1.48 1.61 3.71
CA ILE A 24 -1.89 1.34 2.34
C ILE A 24 -3.27 0.67 2.42
N ILE A 25 -4.24 1.24 1.74
CA ILE A 25 -5.62 0.77 1.76
C ILE A 25 -6.09 0.58 0.33
N GLU A 26 -6.59 -0.62 0.05
CA GLU A 26 -7.32 -0.90 -1.18
C GLU A 26 -8.80 -0.56 -0.97
N TYR A 27 -9.27 0.49 -1.66
CA TYR A 27 -10.67 0.84 -1.70
C TYR A 27 -11.35 0.13 -2.86
N LYS A 28 -12.45 -0.58 -2.56
CA LYS A 28 -13.36 -1.15 -3.56
C LYS A 28 -14.18 -0.07 -4.29
N ASP A 29 -14.41 1.07 -3.63
CA ASP A 29 -15.10 2.22 -4.19
C ASP A 29 -14.10 3.30 -4.60
N ASP A 30 -13.96 3.50 -5.90
CA ASP A 30 -13.05 4.49 -6.47
C ASP A 30 -13.49 5.93 -6.21
N ASN A 31 -14.80 6.20 -6.06
CA ASN A 31 -15.28 7.55 -5.73
C ASN A 31 -14.83 7.95 -4.32
N ARG A 32 -14.91 7.01 -3.38
CA ARG A 32 -14.44 7.22 -2.01
C ARG A 32 -12.94 7.50 -1.96
N ALA A 33 -12.14 6.73 -2.68
CA ALA A 33 -10.70 6.94 -2.77
C ALA A 33 -10.36 8.31 -3.39
N LYS A 34 -11.03 8.69 -4.49
CA LYS A 34 -10.86 10.00 -5.13
C LYS A 34 -11.27 11.16 -4.22
N GLU A 35 -12.32 10.99 -3.42
CA GLU A 35 -12.72 11.97 -2.42
C GLU A 35 -11.62 12.18 -1.36
N LEU A 36 -11.07 11.08 -0.82
CA LEU A 36 -9.97 11.14 0.14
C LEU A 36 -8.72 11.81 -0.44
N ILE A 37 -8.43 11.57 -1.71
CA ILE A 37 -7.33 12.23 -2.42
C ILE A 37 -7.61 13.71 -2.61
N LYS A 38 -8.80 14.08 -3.07
CA LYS A 38 -9.22 15.49 -3.26
C LYS A 38 -9.16 16.30 -1.97
N HIS A 39 -9.46 15.69 -0.83
CA HIS A 39 -9.39 16.32 0.49
C HIS A 39 -7.99 16.28 1.14
N GLY A 40 -6.97 15.77 0.42
CA GLY A 40 -5.60 15.63 0.94
C GLY A 40 -5.54 14.74 2.18
N VAL A 41 -6.31 13.65 2.19
CA VAL A 41 -6.30 12.62 3.24
C VAL A 41 -5.50 11.39 2.81
N ALA A 42 -5.53 11.08 1.52
CA ALA A 42 -4.78 9.98 0.93
C ALA A 42 -4.14 10.38 -0.41
N GLU A 43 -3.23 9.57 -0.92
CA GLU A 43 -2.61 9.71 -2.24
C GLU A 43 -2.76 8.40 -3.01
N GLU A 44 -3.02 8.46 -4.32
CA GLU A 44 -3.02 7.26 -5.16
C GLU A 44 -1.61 6.67 -5.22
N ILE A 45 -1.51 5.34 -5.12
CA ILE A 45 -0.25 4.63 -5.34
C ILE A 45 -0.46 3.44 -6.27
N THR A 46 0.58 3.12 -7.03
CA THR A 46 0.68 1.89 -7.83
C THR A 46 1.66 0.95 -7.14
N ILE A 47 1.27 -0.31 -6.96
CA ILE A 47 2.16 -1.34 -6.40
C ILE A 47 2.68 -2.17 -7.56
N ASP A 48 3.93 -1.96 -7.93
CA ASP A 48 4.66 -2.86 -8.82
C ASP A 48 5.17 -4.06 -8.00
N VAL A 49 4.63 -5.24 -8.30
CA VAL A 49 5.13 -6.49 -7.70
C VAL A 49 6.46 -6.82 -8.35
N VAL A 50 7.55 -6.44 -7.70
CA VAL A 50 8.89 -6.85 -8.12
C VAL A 50 9.09 -8.28 -7.65
N GLU A 51 9.12 -9.24 -8.57
CA GLU A 51 9.50 -10.62 -8.22
C GLU A 51 10.89 -10.59 -7.59
N PRO A 52 11.09 -11.21 -6.41
CA PRO A 52 12.40 -11.26 -5.80
C PRO A 52 13.31 -12.05 -6.75
N LYS A 53 14.34 -11.38 -7.29
CA LYS A 53 15.40 -12.07 -8.02
C LYS A 53 15.97 -13.14 -7.08
N LYS A 54 15.76 -14.42 -7.42
CA LYS A 54 16.46 -15.54 -6.80
C LYS A 54 17.95 -15.27 -6.93
N GLU A 55 18.56 -14.86 -5.84
CA GLU A 55 20.02 -14.83 -5.70
C GLU A 55 20.46 -16.29 -5.72
N THR A 56 20.88 -16.79 -6.89
CA THR A 56 21.54 -18.08 -7.03
C THR A 56 22.93 -17.95 -6.39
N GLY A 57 22.97 -18.20 -5.08
CA GLY A 57 24.19 -18.52 -4.36
C GLY A 57 24.86 -19.72 -5.03
N LYS A 58 25.89 -19.44 -5.82
CA LYS A 58 26.80 -20.45 -6.36
C LYS A 58 27.70 -20.86 -5.20
N ASP A 59 27.21 -21.75 -4.34
CA ASP A 59 28.05 -22.47 -3.39
C ASP A 59 29.07 -23.29 -4.18
N LYS A 60 30.25 -22.70 -4.36
CA LYS A 60 31.41 -23.34 -4.93
C LYS A 60 31.97 -24.25 -3.83
N ALA A 61 31.39 -25.43 -3.70
CA ALA A 61 31.92 -26.50 -2.87
C ALA A 61 33.32 -26.88 -3.40
N ALA A 62 34.35 -26.31 -2.78
CA ALA A 62 35.71 -26.78 -2.88
C ALA A 62 36.06 -27.47 -1.57
N SER A 63 36.06 -28.81 -1.57
CA SER A 63 36.95 -29.65 -0.75
C SER A 63 36.60 -31.12 -0.95
N LYS A 64 37.43 -31.83 -1.74
CA LYS A 64 38.05 -33.09 -1.30
C LYS A 64 39.25 -33.41 -2.18
#